data_AF-A0A6P6AAJ6-F1
#
_entry.id   AF-A0A6P6AAJ6-F1
#
_cell.length_a   1.000
_cell.length_b   1.000
_cell.length_c   1.000
_cell.angle_alpha   90.00
_cell.angle_beta   90.00
_cell.angle_gamma   90.00
#
_symmetry.space_group_name_H-M   'P 1'
#
loop_
_entity.id
_entity.type
_entity.pdbx_description
1 polymer ?
#
loop_
_entity_poly.entity_id
_entity_poly.type
_entity_poly.pdbx_seq_one_letter_code
_entity_poly.pdbx_strand_id
1 'polypeptide(L)'
;MENREQQDRDKALITDPKQINAAQEHVKVIEWEDFEHELARLCSLTSALKEANKKKQSLQEKLQSFVQVKTESLNQLNELEEIRDRLEAKKVVMESMSTRCNVATEDAKKQEEMLSTEVRSLLVAGTSLSVARKRLQVSNRLLTEERGYIKLKNVQRKLRARQQYMISQVSFLYPVKILVGPAQEQELESYPGSSRLGNTSASKPINQGSLTILGLHLTMLPFTKMSFFTDKKEVQRSATALGYVAHAVSLIASYLQVPLRYPLHLGGSRSYINDHAPSIEPTSSDLSWNAALSANVKSAEFPLFLEGQDTTRAAYAVFLLNKDLEQLLNFIGVKSLGPRHDLEQLLNFIGVKSLGPRHVLANLKELMRTVLSSEFIDT
;
A
#
# COMPACT_ATOMS: atom_id res chain seq x y z
N MET A 1 -18.66 52.06 47.99
CA MET A 1 -17.85 53.15 48.56
C MET A 1 -18.66 54.41 48.45
N GLU A 2 -18.88 55.07 49.59
CA GLU A 2 -19.25 56.49 49.81
C GLU A 2 -20.50 57.05 49.10
N ASN A 3 -21.48 57.73 49.72
CA ASN A 3 -21.45 58.56 50.91
C ASN A 3 -22.76 58.48 51.71
N ARG A 4 -22.61 58.16 53.00
CA ARG A 4 -23.54 58.48 54.09
C ARG A 4 -23.25 59.91 54.54
N GLU A 5 -23.67 60.90 53.78
CA GLU A 5 -23.64 62.30 54.23
C GLU A 5 -24.83 63.00 53.58
N GLN A 6 -26.03 62.86 54.17
CA GLN A 6 -27.15 63.82 54.01
C GLN A 6 -28.29 63.48 54.99
N GLN A 7 -27.99 63.07 56.22
CA GLN A 7 -29.01 62.76 57.23
C GLN A 7 -28.75 63.47 58.57
N ASP A 8 -28.10 64.64 58.54
CA ASP A 8 -27.73 65.39 59.76
C ASP A 8 -27.88 66.91 59.66
N ARG A 9 -28.74 67.40 58.74
CA ARG A 9 -29.20 68.79 58.74
C ARG A 9 -30.71 68.80 58.58
N ASP A 10 -31.40 69.05 59.69
CA ASP A 10 -32.78 69.57 59.83
C ASP A 10 -33.46 69.07 61.12
N LYS A 11 -32.69 68.95 62.21
CA LYS A 11 -33.20 68.86 63.60
C LYS A 11 -32.54 69.93 64.46
N ALA A 12 -32.79 71.20 64.14
CA ALA A 12 -32.59 72.32 65.05
C ALA A 12 -33.48 73.48 64.57
N LEU A 13 -34.01 74.27 65.51
CA LEU A 13 -35.01 75.32 65.35
C LEU A 13 -36.49 74.86 65.31
N ILE A 14 -36.88 74.13 66.36
CA ILE A 14 -38.19 74.36 66.98
C ILE A 14 -37.89 75.13 68.27
N THR A 15 -37.99 76.45 68.22
CA THR A 15 -37.95 77.34 69.39
C THR A 15 -39.35 77.86 69.67
N ASP A 16 -39.80 77.54 70.89
CA ASP A 16 -40.96 77.99 71.65
C ASP A 16 -41.75 79.23 71.16
N PRO A 17 -43.09 79.15 71.07
CA PRO A 17 -43.94 80.33 71.11
C PRO A 17 -44.17 80.70 72.59
N LYS A 18 -43.24 81.42 73.19
CA LYS A 18 -43.50 82.18 74.42
C LYS A 18 -43.79 83.63 74.06
N GLN A 19 -44.86 84.14 74.67
CA GLN A 19 -45.19 85.55 74.86
C GLN A 19 -45.70 86.34 73.66
N ILE A 20 -46.97 86.12 73.28
CA ILE A 20 -47.86 87.24 72.92
C ILE A 20 -49.27 86.91 73.47
N ASN A 21 -49.42 86.90 74.78
CA ASN A 21 -50.73 86.92 75.47
C ASN A 21 -50.57 87.82 76.70
N ALA A 22 -50.32 89.10 76.46
CA ALA A 22 -50.39 90.17 77.45
C ALA A 22 -50.35 91.51 76.68
N ALA A 23 -51.40 91.77 75.90
CA ALA A 23 -51.72 93.13 75.51
C ALA A 23 -53.10 93.39 76.07
N GLN A 24 -53.14 94.30 77.05
CA GLN A 24 -54.31 94.78 77.73
C GLN A 24 -55.53 94.84 76.81
N GLU A 25 -56.63 94.22 77.25
CA GLU A 25 -57.96 94.68 76.89
C GLU A 25 -58.07 96.12 77.39
N HIS A 26 -57.55 97.07 76.61
CA HIS A 26 -58.01 98.44 76.63
C HIS A 26 -59.46 98.39 76.17
N VAL A 27 -60.35 98.07 77.11
CA VAL A 27 -61.76 98.39 77.01
C VAL A 27 -61.80 99.92 77.03
N LYS A 28 -61.64 100.54 75.86
CA LYS A 28 -62.04 101.93 75.68
C LYS A 28 -63.52 101.97 76.06
N VAL A 29 -63.85 102.65 77.16
CA VAL A 29 -65.21 103.11 77.43
C VAL A 29 -65.45 104.17 76.38
N ILE A 30 -66.22 103.81 75.35
CA ILE A 30 -66.46 104.68 74.22
C ILE A 30 -67.67 105.56 74.57
N GLU A 31 -67.50 106.88 74.57
CA GLU A 31 -68.64 107.81 74.64
C GLU A 31 -69.51 107.60 73.39
N TRP A 32 -70.84 107.68 73.51
CA TRP A 32 -71.77 107.30 72.44
C TRP A 32 -71.48 107.96 71.08
N GLU A 33 -70.85 109.13 71.07
CA GLU A 33 -70.44 109.89 69.86
C GLU A 33 -69.21 109.28 69.14
N ASP A 34 -68.37 108.53 69.85
CA ASP A 34 -67.14 107.89 69.33
C ASP A 34 -67.31 106.40 69.01
N PHE A 35 -68.44 105.78 69.40
CA PHE A 35 -68.74 104.36 69.16
C PHE A 35 -68.84 104.08 67.67
N GLU A 36 -69.40 105.04 66.92
CA GLU A 36 -69.47 104.98 65.47
C GLU A 36 -68.07 105.02 64.82
N HIS A 37 -67.13 105.76 65.40
CA HIS A 37 -65.77 105.90 64.89
C HIS A 37 -64.91 104.64 65.11
N GLU A 38 -64.97 104.00 66.28
CA GLU A 38 -64.25 102.74 66.53
C GLU A 38 -64.91 101.54 65.81
N LEU A 39 -66.24 101.53 65.65
CA LEU A 39 -66.92 100.57 64.77
C LEU A 39 -66.51 100.77 63.30
N ALA A 40 -66.40 102.01 62.83
CA ALA A 40 -65.88 102.30 61.50
C ALA A 40 -64.42 101.85 61.34
N ARG A 41 -63.58 101.99 62.38
CA ARG A 41 -62.19 101.51 62.38
C ARG A 41 -62.09 99.99 62.34
N LEU A 42 -62.88 99.28 63.15
CA LEU A 42 -62.94 97.82 63.15
C LEU A 42 -63.54 97.28 61.85
N CYS A 43 -64.57 97.92 61.31
CA CYS A 43 -65.12 97.61 59.99
C CYS A 43 -64.09 97.83 58.88
N SER A 44 -63.26 98.89 58.98
CA SER A 44 -62.18 99.17 58.03
C SER A 44 -61.05 98.15 58.12
N LEU A 45 -60.62 97.78 59.33
CA LEU A 45 -59.61 96.74 59.57
C LEU A 45 -60.10 95.35 59.15
N THR A 46 -61.35 95.03 59.44
CA THR A 46 -61.98 93.76 59.02
C THR A 46 -62.12 93.71 57.49
N SER A 47 -62.42 94.84 56.86
CA SER A 47 -62.45 94.97 55.40
C SER A 47 -61.05 94.84 54.79
N ALA A 48 -60.04 95.47 55.37
CA ALA A 48 -58.63 95.35 54.95
C ALA A 48 -58.09 93.93 55.15
N LEU A 49 -58.44 93.25 56.25
CA LEU A 49 -58.10 91.85 56.50
C LEU A 49 -58.80 90.93 55.49
N LYS A 50 -60.07 91.20 55.17
CA LYS A 50 -60.83 90.48 54.15
C LYS A 50 -60.21 90.69 52.76
N GLU A 51 -59.76 91.90 52.44
CA GLU A 51 -59.04 92.20 51.20
C GLU A 51 -57.66 91.52 51.15
N ALA A 52 -56.91 91.53 52.24
CA ALA A 52 -55.63 90.83 52.36
C ALA A 52 -55.78 89.31 52.23
N ASN A 53 -56.82 88.72 52.83
CA ASN A 53 -57.13 87.31 52.68
C ASN A 53 -57.56 86.96 51.25
N LYS A 54 -58.34 87.82 50.57
CA LYS A 54 -58.63 87.67 49.14
C LYS A 54 -57.36 87.72 48.30
N LYS A 55 -56.45 88.67 48.58
CA LYS A 55 -55.15 88.75 47.91
C LYS A 55 -54.31 87.49 48.15
N LYS A 56 -54.24 86.99 49.38
CA LYS A 56 -53.55 85.74 49.74
C LYS A 56 -54.12 84.55 48.97
N GLN A 57 -55.45 84.39 48.91
CA GLN A 57 -56.09 83.33 48.13
C GLN A 57 -55.76 83.45 46.64
N SER A 58 -55.84 84.65 46.08
CA SER A 58 -55.48 84.88 44.67
C SER A 58 -54.01 84.58 44.36
N LEU A 59 -53.11 84.86 45.31
CA LEU A 59 -51.69 84.54 45.18
C LEU A 59 -51.43 83.04 45.33
N GLN A 60 -52.15 82.36 46.22
CA GLN A 60 -52.06 80.91 46.39
C GLN A 60 -52.53 80.18 45.14
N GLU A 61 -53.64 80.59 44.54
CA GLU A 61 -54.14 80.04 43.27
C GLU A 61 -53.13 80.27 42.13
N LYS A 62 -52.57 81.48 42.01
CA LYS A 62 -51.51 81.78 41.05
C LYS A 62 -50.27 80.91 41.29
N LEU A 63 -49.79 80.82 42.53
CA LEU A 63 -48.63 80.00 42.88
C LEU A 63 -48.88 78.52 42.55
N GLN A 64 -50.07 78.01 42.86
CA GLN A 64 -50.45 76.63 42.54
C GLN A 64 -50.49 76.39 41.03
N SER A 65 -50.99 77.34 40.24
CA SER A 65 -50.94 77.28 38.77
C SER A 65 -49.50 77.27 38.24
N PHE A 66 -48.61 78.09 38.82
CA PHE A 66 -47.20 78.11 38.44
C PHE A 66 -46.46 76.82 38.84
N VAL A 67 -46.75 76.27 40.00
CA VAL A 67 -46.19 74.99 40.45
C VAL A 67 -46.65 73.86 39.52
N GLN A 68 -47.94 73.83 39.16
CA GLN A 68 -48.50 72.84 38.23
C GLN A 68 -47.80 72.88 36.87
N VAL A 69 -47.69 74.07 36.27
CA VAL A 69 -46.96 74.27 35.00
C VAL A 69 -45.50 73.83 35.12
N LYS A 70 -44.86 74.14 36.25
CA LYS A 70 -43.46 73.75 36.48
C LYS A 70 -43.32 72.22 36.61
N THR A 71 -44.22 71.55 37.30
CA THR A 71 -44.21 70.08 37.41
C THR A 71 -44.44 69.41 36.06
N GLU A 72 -45.35 69.93 35.24
CA GLU A 72 -45.60 69.44 33.87
C GLU A 72 -44.37 69.64 32.99
N SER A 73 -43.72 70.80 33.05
CA SER A 73 -42.49 71.07 32.30
C SER A 73 -41.32 70.16 32.70
N LEU A 74 -41.22 69.81 33.99
CA LEU A 74 -40.17 68.92 34.50
C LEU A 74 -40.44 67.47 34.07
N ASN A 75 -41.70 67.02 34.09
CA ASN A 75 -42.08 65.71 33.57
C ASN A 75 -41.77 65.60 32.07
N GLN A 76 -42.09 66.63 31.28
CA GLN A 76 -41.73 66.68 29.85
C GLN A 76 -40.21 66.62 29.63
N LEU A 77 -39.43 67.31 30.46
CA LEU A 77 -37.96 67.25 30.39
C LEU A 77 -37.45 65.83 30.67
N ASN A 78 -37.98 65.16 31.68
CA ASN A 78 -37.60 63.79 32.03
C ASN A 78 -37.95 62.80 30.90
N GLU A 79 -39.13 62.94 30.26
CA GLU A 79 -39.50 62.11 29.11
C GLU A 79 -38.54 62.33 27.93
N LEU A 80 -38.15 63.58 27.67
CA LEU A 80 -37.17 63.90 26.62
C LEU A 80 -35.79 63.32 26.93
N GLU A 81 -35.37 63.32 28.20
CA GLU A 81 -34.11 62.71 28.62
C GLU A 81 -34.14 61.18 28.45
N GLU A 82 -35.25 60.52 28.81
CA GLU A 82 -35.41 59.07 28.58
C GLU A 82 -35.37 58.72 27.09
N ILE A 83 -36.04 59.51 26.24
CA ILE A 83 -35.99 59.32 24.78
C ILE A 83 -34.57 59.51 24.26
N ARG A 84 -33.83 60.50 24.77
CA ARG A 84 -32.43 60.75 24.39
C ARG A 84 -31.54 59.57 24.76
N ASP A 85 -31.67 59.04 25.97
CA ASP A 85 -30.87 57.89 26.42
C ASP A 85 -31.15 56.64 25.58
N ARG A 86 -32.43 56.41 25.24
CA ARG A 86 -32.82 55.31 24.33
C ARG A 86 -32.28 55.50 22.92
N LEU A 87 -32.20 56.73 22.44
CA LEU A 87 -31.59 57.05 21.15
C LEU A 87 -30.08 56.77 21.16
N GLU A 88 -29.37 57.21 22.20
CA GLU A 88 -27.92 57.00 22.33
C GLU A 88 -27.60 55.50 22.46
N ALA A 89 -28.38 54.74 23.22
CA ALA A 89 -28.24 53.29 23.30
C ALA A 89 -28.42 52.61 21.94
N LYS A 90 -29.44 53.02 21.16
CA LYS A 90 -29.64 52.51 19.79
C LYS A 90 -28.49 52.89 18.86
N LYS A 91 -27.95 54.10 18.98
CA LYS A 91 -26.81 54.57 18.20
C LYS A 91 -25.56 53.73 18.45
N VAL A 92 -25.23 53.45 19.71
CA VAL A 92 -24.10 52.57 20.08
C VAL A 92 -24.29 51.16 19.51
N VAL A 93 -25.50 50.60 19.60
CA VAL A 93 -25.78 49.28 19.02
C VAL A 93 -25.61 49.31 17.49
N MET A 94 -26.12 50.33 16.82
CA MET A 94 -25.97 50.50 15.38
C MET A 94 -24.49 50.66 14.96
N GLU A 95 -23.69 51.42 15.71
CA GLU A 95 -22.25 51.55 15.47
C GLU A 95 -21.52 50.20 15.68
N SER A 96 -21.86 49.46 16.73
CA SER A 96 -21.29 48.13 16.97
C SER A 96 -21.68 47.12 15.87
N MET A 97 -22.91 47.20 15.36
CA MET A 97 -23.35 46.38 14.23
C MET A 97 -22.67 46.78 12.93
N SER A 98 -22.45 48.07 12.69
CA SER A 98 -21.73 48.56 11.51
C SER A 98 -20.28 48.10 11.50
N THR A 99 -19.57 48.20 12.63
CA THR A 99 -18.20 47.70 12.75
C THR A 99 -18.13 46.19 12.54
N ARG A 100 -19.07 45.41 13.12
CA ARG A 100 -19.16 43.96 12.89
C ARG A 100 -19.42 43.60 11.43
N CYS A 101 -20.27 44.37 10.74
CA CYS A 101 -20.54 44.19 9.32
C CYS A 101 -19.26 44.46 8.50
N ASN A 102 -18.55 45.55 8.78
CA ASN A 102 -17.30 45.90 8.10
C ASN A 102 -16.24 44.80 8.28
N VAL A 103 -16.05 44.29 9.50
CA VAL A 103 -15.12 43.18 9.75
C VAL A 103 -15.52 41.93 8.95
N ALA A 104 -16.79 41.55 8.96
CA ALA A 104 -17.27 40.41 8.17
C ALA A 104 -17.04 40.60 6.66
N THR A 105 -17.20 41.82 6.14
CA THR A 105 -16.92 42.10 4.71
C THR A 105 -15.43 42.00 4.38
N GLU A 106 -14.54 42.44 5.27
CA GLU A 106 -13.09 42.32 5.05
C GLU A 106 -12.62 40.87 5.17
N ASP A 107 -13.17 40.10 6.09
CA ASP A 107 -12.86 38.67 6.20
C ASP A 107 -13.37 37.90 4.96
N ALA A 108 -14.55 38.24 4.44
CA ALA A 108 -15.06 37.68 3.19
C ALA A 108 -14.14 38.00 1.99
N LYS A 109 -13.64 39.24 1.89
CA LYS A 109 -12.68 39.63 0.85
C LYS A 109 -11.36 38.86 0.96
N LYS A 110 -10.81 38.71 2.16
CA LYS A 110 -9.58 37.91 2.37
C LYS A 110 -9.76 36.45 1.95
N GLN A 111 -10.91 35.86 2.26
CA GLN A 111 -11.24 34.50 1.83
C GLN A 111 -11.37 34.40 0.31
N GLU A 112 -12.01 35.38 -0.34
CA GLU A 112 -12.10 35.46 -1.79
C GLU A 112 -10.71 35.56 -2.45
N GLU A 113 -9.83 36.41 -1.93
CA GLU A 113 -8.47 36.54 -2.42
C GLU A 113 -7.69 35.23 -2.27
N MET A 114 -7.74 34.59 -1.09
CA MET A 114 -7.11 33.31 -0.84
C MET A 114 -7.60 32.23 -1.82
N LEU A 115 -8.92 32.07 -1.97
CA LEU A 115 -9.50 31.13 -2.93
C LEU A 115 -9.09 31.46 -4.37
N SER A 116 -9.00 32.74 -4.73
CA SER A 116 -8.53 33.16 -6.06
C SER A 116 -7.08 32.72 -6.31
N THR A 117 -6.22 32.74 -5.30
CA THR A 117 -4.84 32.25 -5.43
C THR A 117 -4.78 30.73 -5.55
N GLU A 118 -5.59 29.99 -4.80
CA GLU A 118 -5.71 28.53 -4.92
C GLU A 118 -6.24 28.09 -6.28
N VAL A 119 -7.26 28.78 -6.82
CA VAL A 119 -7.79 28.48 -8.16
C VAL A 119 -6.72 28.70 -9.23
N ARG A 120 -5.92 29.78 -9.12
CA ARG A 120 -4.81 30.02 -10.05
C ARG A 120 -3.72 28.94 -9.93
N SER A 121 -3.36 28.52 -8.72
CA SER A 121 -2.36 27.46 -8.51
C SER A 121 -2.86 26.12 -9.05
N LEU A 122 -4.13 25.79 -8.84
CA LEU A 122 -4.78 24.59 -9.36
C LEU A 122 -4.82 24.58 -10.88
N LEU A 123 -5.06 25.73 -11.52
CA LEU A 123 -5.02 25.86 -12.99
C LEU A 123 -3.61 25.56 -13.54
N VAL A 124 -2.57 26.11 -12.90
CA VAL A 124 -1.17 25.83 -13.28
C VAL A 124 -0.84 24.35 -13.09
N ALA A 125 -1.27 23.73 -11.99
CA ALA A 125 -1.11 22.31 -11.77
C ALA A 125 -1.87 21.48 -12.83
N GLY A 126 -3.08 21.88 -13.20
CA GLY A 126 -3.90 21.24 -14.24
C GLY A 126 -3.26 21.30 -15.63
N THR A 127 -2.68 22.45 -16.02
CA THR A 127 -1.94 22.57 -17.28
C THR A 127 -0.69 21.68 -17.29
N SER A 128 0.05 21.64 -16.18
CA SER A 128 1.23 20.79 -16.01
C SER A 128 0.87 19.31 -16.11
N LEU A 129 -0.23 18.90 -15.48
CA LEU A 129 -0.76 17.54 -15.56
C LEU A 129 -1.19 17.17 -16.98
N SER A 130 -1.84 18.08 -17.70
CA SER A 130 -2.23 17.89 -19.10
C SER A 130 -1.01 17.67 -20.01
N VAL A 131 0.05 18.46 -19.80
CA VAL A 131 1.33 18.28 -20.51
C VAL A 131 1.97 16.93 -20.19
N ALA A 132 2.02 16.55 -18.91
CA ALA A 132 2.56 15.26 -18.48
C ALA A 132 1.78 14.08 -19.10
N ARG A 133 0.44 14.16 -19.11
CA ARG A 133 -0.44 13.17 -19.73
C ARG A 133 -0.18 13.04 -21.23
N LYS A 134 -0.03 14.15 -21.95
CA LYS A 134 0.32 14.13 -23.39
C LYS A 134 1.67 13.48 -23.63
N ARG A 135 2.69 13.81 -22.82
CA ARG A 135 4.02 13.19 -22.91
C ARG A 135 3.96 11.68 -22.69
N LEU A 136 3.23 11.22 -21.67
CA LEU A 136 3.04 9.79 -21.41
C LEU A 136 2.34 9.10 -22.58
N GLN A 137 1.32 9.72 -23.17
CA GLN A 137 0.62 9.18 -24.33
C GLN A 137 1.55 9.03 -25.54
N VAL A 138 2.42 10.00 -25.79
CA VAL A 138 3.43 9.93 -26.86
C VAL A 138 4.42 8.80 -26.59
N SER A 139 4.94 8.68 -25.36
CA SER A 139 5.84 7.58 -24.99
C SER A 139 5.18 6.21 -25.17
N ASN A 140 3.92 6.06 -24.75
CA ASN A 140 3.18 4.81 -24.96
C ASN A 140 3.00 4.50 -26.44
N ARG A 141 2.66 5.49 -27.28
CA ARG A 141 2.56 5.31 -28.73
C ARG A 141 3.89 4.82 -29.31
N LEU A 142 5.00 5.46 -28.97
CA LEU A 142 6.34 5.07 -29.42
C LEU A 142 6.71 3.63 -29.01
N LEU A 143 6.27 3.17 -27.84
CA LEU A 143 6.47 1.79 -27.38
C LEU A 143 5.58 0.80 -28.15
N THR A 144 4.32 1.15 -28.40
CA THR A 144 3.36 0.29 -29.13
C THR A 144 3.60 0.25 -30.64
N GLU A 145 4.21 1.31 -31.17
CA GLU A 145 4.55 1.42 -32.58
C GLU A 145 5.69 0.47 -32.98
N GLU A 146 5.91 0.37 -34.29
CA GLU A 146 6.80 -0.57 -34.96
C GLU A 146 8.26 -0.54 -34.44
N ARG A 147 8.68 0.57 -33.81
CA ARG A 147 10.02 0.75 -33.25
C ARG A 147 10.21 0.17 -31.85
N GLY A 148 9.14 -0.07 -31.09
CA GLY A 148 9.18 -0.52 -29.70
C GLY A 148 9.00 -2.03 -29.53
N TYR A 149 7.88 -2.44 -28.94
CA TYR A 149 7.58 -3.85 -28.63
C TYR A 149 7.61 -4.76 -29.85
N ILE A 150 7.19 -4.26 -31.02
CA ILE A 150 7.20 -5.02 -32.27
C ILE A 150 8.64 -5.35 -32.68
N LYS A 151 9.57 -4.39 -32.57
CA LYS A 151 10.99 -4.61 -32.85
C LYS A 151 11.59 -5.63 -31.89
N LEU A 152 11.31 -5.51 -30.58
CA LEU A 152 11.77 -6.47 -29.58
C LEU A 152 11.26 -7.88 -29.89
N LYS A 153 9.96 -8.03 -30.18
CA LYS A 153 9.35 -9.30 -30.57
C LYS A 153 9.99 -9.87 -31.83
N ASN A 154 10.29 -9.05 -32.83
CA ASN A 154 10.98 -9.47 -34.05
C ASN A 154 12.43 -9.91 -33.78
N VAL A 155 13.16 -9.22 -32.89
CA VAL A 155 14.52 -9.61 -32.50
C VAL A 155 14.50 -10.90 -31.68
N GLN A 156 13.56 -11.05 -30.75
CA GLN A 156 13.35 -12.29 -30.00
C GLN A 156 13.05 -13.45 -30.95
N ARG A 157 12.17 -13.26 -31.94
CA ARG A 157 11.88 -14.28 -32.96
C ARG A 157 13.14 -14.68 -33.74
N LYS A 158 13.98 -13.71 -34.15
CA LYS A 158 15.25 -13.98 -34.82
C LYS A 158 16.23 -14.75 -33.92
N LEU A 159 16.29 -14.40 -32.63
CA LEU A 159 17.11 -15.12 -31.64
C LEU A 159 16.63 -16.56 -31.47
N ARG A 160 15.32 -16.78 -31.29
CA ARG A 160 14.71 -18.11 -31.18
C ARG A 160 14.98 -18.96 -32.43
N ALA A 161 14.80 -18.38 -33.62
CA ALA A 161 15.12 -19.06 -34.89
C ALA A 161 16.61 -19.45 -34.96
N ARG A 162 17.52 -18.58 -34.48
CA ARG A 162 18.95 -18.90 -34.41
C ARG A 162 19.23 -20.02 -33.39
N GLN A 163 18.63 -19.98 -32.22
CA GLN A 163 18.74 -21.04 -31.19
C GLN A 163 18.25 -22.38 -31.74
N GLN A 164 17.10 -22.41 -32.39
CA GLN A 164 16.55 -23.60 -33.04
C GLN A 164 17.49 -24.13 -34.12
N TYR A 165 18.05 -23.26 -34.97
CA TYR A 165 19.04 -23.67 -35.97
C TYR A 165 20.28 -24.31 -35.32
N MET A 166 20.84 -23.68 -34.27
CA MET A 166 22.01 -24.22 -33.58
C MET A 166 21.71 -25.58 -32.91
N ILE A 167 20.54 -25.71 -32.28
CA ILE A 167 20.12 -26.96 -31.63
C ILE A 167 19.77 -28.03 -32.67
N SER A 168 19.31 -27.66 -33.88
CA SER A 168 19.18 -28.57 -35.01
C SER A 168 20.53 -29.17 -35.42
N GLN A 169 21.60 -28.37 -35.43
CA GLN A 169 22.96 -28.88 -35.67
C GLN A 169 23.42 -29.84 -34.56
N VAL A 170 23.08 -29.56 -33.30
CA VAL A 170 23.37 -30.49 -32.18
C VAL A 170 22.59 -31.79 -32.32
N SER A 171 21.33 -31.73 -32.74
CA SER A 171 20.50 -32.92 -32.99
C SER A 171 21.06 -33.76 -34.15
N PHE A 172 21.61 -33.11 -35.18
CA PHE A 172 22.31 -33.78 -36.26
C PHE A 172 23.62 -34.43 -35.81
N LEU A 173 24.39 -33.76 -34.94
CA LEU A 173 25.65 -34.27 -34.39
C LEU A 173 25.44 -35.41 -33.37
N TYR A 174 24.37 -35.35 -32.58
CA TYR A 174 24.02 -36.34 -31.55
C TYR A 174 22.60 -36.88 -31.78
N PRO A 175 22.39 -37.67 -32.84
CA PRO A 175 21.07 -38.20 -33.15
C PRO A 175 20.64 -39.21 -32.09
N VAL A 176 19.50 -38.93 -31.44
CA VAL A 176 18.85 -39.85 -30.48
C VAL A 176 17.81 -40.69 -31.23
N LYS A 177 18.18 -41.92 -31.63
CA LYS A 177 17.29 -42.82 -32.39
C LYS A 177 16.65 -43.86 -31.46
N ILE A 178 15.37 -44.14 -31.68
CA ILE A 178 14.71 -45.32 -31.08
C ILE A 178 15.10 -46.52 -31.95
N LEU A 179 15.82 -47.49 -31.38
CA LEU A 179 16.00 -48.78 -32.02
C LEU A 179 14.77 -49.64 -31.70
N VAL A 180 13.90 -49.82 -32.69
CA VAL A 180 12.89 -50.88 -32.69
C VAL A 180 13.53 -52.06 -33.44
N GLY A 181 14.25 -52.91 -32.71
CA GLY A 181 14.84 -54.16 -33.21
C GLY A 181 14.24 -55.35 -32.46
N PRO A 182 14.16 -56.55 -33.09
CA PRO A 182 13.47 -57.70 -32.53
C PRO A 182 14.16 -58.18 -31.26
N ALA A 183 13.41 -58.85 -30.39
CA ALA A 183 13.88 -59.45 -29.16
C ALA A 183 15.25 -60.13 -29.38
N GLN A 184 16.27 -59.64 -28.70
CA GLN A 184 17.58 -60.26 -28.70
C GLN A 184 17.40 -61.64 -28.05
N GLU A 185 17.52 -62.66 -28.88
CA GLU A 185 17.53 -64.07 -28.53
C GLU A 185 18.53 -64.29 -27.40
N GLN A 186 18.00 -64.55 -26.22
CA GLN A 186 18.74 -65.17 -25.13
C GLN A 186 18.69 -66.68 -25.40
N GLU A 187 19.38 -67.12 -26.45
CA GLU A 187 19.66 -68.54 -26.66
C GLU A 187 20.67 -69.01 -25.61
N LEU A 188 20.21 -69.94 -24.79
CA LEU A 188 20.90 -71.00 -24.05
C LEU A 188 20.34 -71.09 -22.64
N GLU A 189 19.40 -72.03 -22.47
CA GLU A 189 19.44 -73.14 -21.51
C GLU A 189 18.10 -73.88 -21.65
N SER A 190 18.09 -74.86 -22.54
CA SER A 190 17.06 -75.89 -22.62
C SER A 190 17.25 -76.87 -21.46
N TYR A 191 16.21 -77.10 -20.64
CA TYR A 191 15.77 -78.46 -20.27
C TYR A 191 14.28 -78.44 -19.82
N PRO A 192 13.52 -79.53 -20.09
CA PRO A 192 12.06 -79.49 -20.11
C PRO A 192 11.43 -79.92 -18.78
N GLY A 193 10.25 -79.41 -18.47
CA GLY A 193 9.41 -80.05 -17.46
C GLY A 193 8.27 -79.20 -16.89
N SER A 194 7.05 -79.56 -17.32
CA SER A 194 5.79 -79.49 -16.57
C SER A 194 4.85 -78.29 -16.82
N SER A 195 3.72 -78.68 -17.41
CA SER A 195 2.49 -77.94 -17.69
C SER A 195 1.79 -77.37 -16.45
N ARG A 196 1.23 -76.16 -16.55
CA ARG A 196 -0.23 -75.92 -16.39
C ARG A 196 -0.64 -74.46 -16.67
N LEU A 197 -1.50 -74.34 -17.69
CA LEU A 197 -2.72 -73.53 -17.82
C LEU A 197 -2.93 -72.34 -16.84
N GLY A 198 -3.12 -71.14 -17.41
CA GLY A 198 -3.68 -69.99 -16.71
C GLY A 198 -3.73 -68.73 -17.58
N ASN A 199 -4.85 -68.52 -18.27
CA ASN A 199 -5.12 -67.29 -19.03
C ASN A 199 -5.27 -66.10 -18.07
N THR A 200 -4.60 -64.99 -18.35
CA THR A 200 -5.10 -63.64 -18.00
C THR A 200 -4.63 -62.64 -19.05
N SER A 201 -5.63 -62.06 -19.72
CA SER A 201 -5.56 -60.87 -20.55
C SER A 201 -5.09 -59.68 -19.70
N ALA A 202 -3.77 -59.46 -19.64
CA ALA A 202 -3.17 -58.22 -19.18
C ALA A 202 -2.49 -57.57 -20.39
N SER A 203 -2.92 -56.36 -20.71
CA SER A 203 -2.34 -55.50 -21.73
C SER A 203 -0.82 -55.44 -21.57
N LYS A 204 -0.11 -55.92 -22.60
CA LYS A 204 1.35 -55.79 -22.71
C LYS A 204 1.72 -54.31 -22.49
N PRO A 205 2.68 -53.98 -21.60
CA PRO A 205 3.25 -52.64 -21.60
C PRO A 205 3.87 -52.40 -22.97
N ILE A 206 3.56 -51.25 -23.57
CA ILE A 206 4.17 -50.76 -24.80
C ILE A 206 5.69 -50.90 -24.66
N ASN A 207 6.29 -51.80 -25.44
CA ASN A 207 7.73 -51.97 -25.51
C ASN A 207 8.33 -50.66 -26.05
N GLN A 208 8.71 -49.74 -25.16
CA GLN A 208 9.49 -48.57 -25.52
C GLN A 208 10.87 -49.06 -25.99
N GLY A 209 11.11 -49.01 -27.30
CA GLY A 209 12.37 -49.43 -27.92
C GLY A 209 13.59 -48.76 -27.28
N SER A 210 14.74 -49.43 -27.28
CA SER A 210 15.96 -48.91 -26.67
C SER A 210 16.42 -47.63 -27.38
N LEU A 211 16.61 -46.53 -26.64
CA LEU A 211 17.17 -45.29 -27.20
C LEU A 211 18.68 -45.41 -27.32
N THR A 212 19.22 -44.95 -28.46
CA THR A 212 20.66 -44.91 -28.75
C THR A 212 21.09 -43.50 -29.13
N ILE A 213 22.33 -43.12 -28.82
CA ILE A 213 22.98 -41.91 -29.34
C ILE A 213 24.14 -42.33 -30.22
N LEU A 214 24.17 -41.86 -31.47
CA LEU A 214 25.21 -42.23 -32.44
C LEU A 214 25.38 -43.76 -32.62
N GLY A 215 24.28 -44.52 -32.43
CA GLY A 215 24.30 -45.99 -32.50
C GLY A 215 24.89 -46.69 -31.26
N LEU A 216 25.21 -45.94 -30.20
CA LEU A 216 25.64 -46.50 -28.91
C LEU A 216 24.43 -46.73 -27.99
N HIS A 217 24.34 -47.95 -27.45
CA HIS A 217 23.35 -48.30 -26.44
C HIS A 217 23.78 -47.79 -25.06
N LEU A 218 22.86 -47.13 -24.37
CA LEU A 218 23.03 -46.74 -22.98
C LEU A 218 22.49 -47.85 -22.08
N THR A 219 23.17 -49.00 -22.07
CA THR A 219 22.86 -50.12 -21.20
C THR A 219 23.73 -49.98 -19.96
N MET A 220 23.22 -49.32 -18.92
CA MET A 220 23.69 -49.64 -17.58
C MET A 220 22.81 -50.79 -17.11
N LEU A 221 23.38 -52.00 -17.04
CA LEU A 221 22.77 -53.07 -16.27
C LEU A 221 22.42 -52.49 -14.89
N PRO A 222 21.30 -52.92 -14.28
CA PRO A 222 20.98 -52.52 -12.91
C PRO A 222 22.24 -52.68 -12.07
N PHE A 223 22.65 -51.65 -11.35
CA PHE A 223 23.87 -51.67 -10.53
C PHE A 223 23.87 -52.84 -9.51
N THR A 224 22.71 -53.49 -9.32
CA THR A 224 22.47 -54.70 -8.54
C THR A 224 22.85 -56.03 -9.21
N LYS A 225 23.20 -56.04 -10.51
CA LYS A 225 23.53 -57.25 -11.30
C LYS A 225 24.88 -57.15 -12.02
N MET A 226 25.86 -56.48 -11.41
CA MET A 226 27.24 -56.51 -11.89
C MET A 226 27.88 -57.83 -11.46
N SER A 227 27.93 -58.83 -12.34
CA SER A 227 28.78 -60.01 -12.14
C SER A 227 30.24 -59.62 -12.42
N PHE A 228 31.19 -60.43 -11.96
CA PHE A 228 32.61 -60.34 -12.31
C PHE A 228 32.90 -60.38 -13.84
N PHE A 229 31.88 -60.65 -14.67
CA PHE A 229 31.93 -60.77 -16.13
C PHE A 229 31.17 -59.65 -16.84
N THR A 230 31.28 -58.42 -16.39
CA THR A 230 30.78 -57.28 -17.19
C THR A 230 31.74 -57.03 -18.35
N ASP A 231 31.21 -56.99 -19.58
CA ASP A 231 32.04 -56.71 -20.76
C ASP A 231 32.60 -55.30 -20.62
N LYS A 232 33.92 -55.20 -20.39
CA LYS A 232 34.65 -53.92 -20.31
C LYS A 232 34.33 -53.02 -21.51
N LYS A 233 34.03 -53.61 -22.67
CA LYS A 233 33.63 -52.87 -23.88
C LYS A 233 32.24 -52.27 -23.77
N GLU A 234 31.28 -52.93 -23.13
CA GLU A 234 29.92 -52.40 -22.91
C GLU A 234 29.93 -51.22 -21.92
N VAL A 235 30.68 -51.34 -20.82
CA VAL A 235 30.88 -50.25 -19.86
C VAL A 235 31.49 -49.01 -20.52
N GLN A 236 32.52 -49.21 -21.34
CA GLN A 236 33.16 -48.12 -22.09
C GLN A 236 32.22 -47.49 -23.14
N ARG A 237 31.39 -48.30 -23.83
CA ARG A 237 30.37 -47.78 -24.77
C ARG A 237 29.32 -46.93 -24.05
N SER A 238 28.83 -47.38 -22.90
CA SER A 238 27.88 -46.62 -22.08
C SER A 238 28.48 -45.31 -21.54
N ALA A 239 29.74 -45.35 -21.08
CA ALA A 239 30.47 -44.15 -20.65
C ALA A 239 30.65 -43.14 -21.80
N THR A 240 30.98 -43.62 -23.00
CA THR A 240 31.10 -42.79 -24.21
C THR A 240 29.76 -42.16 -24.58
N ALA A 241 28.67 -42.94 -24.54
CA ALA A 241 27.33 -42.44 -24.81
C ALA A 241 26.91 -41.36 -23.80
N LEU A 242 27.22 -41.53 -22.50
CA LEU A 242 26.92 -40.54 -21.48
C LEU A 242 27.78 -39.27 -21.63
N GLY A 243 29.03 -39.42 -22.07
CA GLY A 243 29.88 -38.29 -22.48
C GLY A 243 29.29 -37.48 -23.63
N TYR A 244 28.72 -38.15 -24.63
CA TYR A 244 28.00 -37.48 -25.73
C TYR A 244 26.73 -36.76 -25.26
N VAL A 245 25.98 -37.35 -24.32
CA VAL A 245 24.85 -36.67 -23.68
C VAL A 245 25.34 -35.40 -22.96
N ALA A 246 26.36 -35.51 -22.11
CA ALA A 246 26.90 -34.37 -21.37
C ALA A 246 27.33 -33.23 -22.30
N HIS A 247 27.99 -33.58 -23.41
CA HIS A 247 28.39 -32.61 -24.42
C HIS A 247 27.18 -31.95 -25.09
N ALA A 248 26.17 -32.73 -25.50
CA ALA A 248 24.94 -32.19 -26.09
C ALA A 248 24.20 -31.26 -25.12
N VAL A 249 24.09 -31.64 -23.83
CA VAL A 249 23.45 -30.83 -22.78
C VAL A 249 24.19 -29.52 -22.55
N SER A 250 25.54 -29.57 -22.47
CA SER A 250 26.37 -28.37 -22.34
C SER A 250 26.18 -27.39 -23.51
N LEU A 251 26.18 -27.91 -24.75
CA LEU A 251 25.92 -27.09 -25.95
C LEU A 251 24.53 -26.48 -25.94
N ILE A 252 23.48 -27.27 -25.67
CA ILE A 252 22.10 -26.79 -25.63
C ILE A 252 21.93 -25.72 -24.56
N ALA A 253 22.48 -25.93 -23.35
CA ALA A 253 22.46 -24.95 -22.28
C ALA A 253 23.15 -23.64 -22.67
N SER A 254 24.30 -23.72 -23.35
CA SER A 254 25.02 -22.53 -23.83
C SER A 254 24.23 -21.76 -24.88
N TYR A 255 23.55 -22.44 -25.81
CA TYR A 255 22.73 -21.81 -26.85
C TYR A 255 21.44 -21.20 -26.31
N LEU A 256 20.83 -21.85 -25.31
CA LEU A 256 19.67 -21.32 -24.60
C LEU A 256 20.03 -20.24 -23.58
N GLN A 257 21.33 -20.01 -23.32
CA GLN A 257 21.85 -19.12 -22.28
C GLN A 257 21.33 -19.47 -20.88
N VAL A 258 21.21 -20.77 -20.58
CA VAL A 258 20.78 -21.26 -19.28
C VAL A 258 22.02 -21.75 -18.50
N PRO A 259 22.34 -21.15 -17.35
CA PRO A 259 23.41 -21.66 -16.50
C PRO A 259 22.96 -23.01 -15.89
N LEU A 260 23.74 -24.07 -16.11
CA LEU A 260 23.47 -25.38 -15.53
C LEU A 260 23.69 -25.36 -14.01
N ARG A 261 22.84 -26.07 -13.27
CA ARG A 261 22.98 -26.20 -11.81
C ARG A 261 24.18 -27.05 -11.42
N TYR A 262 24.45 -28.07 -12.22
CA TYR A 262 25.58 -28.97 -12.02
C TYR A 262 26.56 -28.82 -13.19
N PRO A 263 27.66 -28.06 -13.04
CA PRO A 263 28.62 -27.86 -14.13
C PRO A 263 29.22 -29.18 -14.62
N LEU A 264 29.38 -29.28 -15.94
CA LEU A 264 29.92 -30.46 -16.62
C LEU A 264 31.39 -30.26 -17.00
N HIS A 265 32.23 -31.23 -16.66
CA HIS A 265 33.59 -31.36 -17.16
C HIS A 265 33.63 -32.39 -18.28
N LEU A 266 33.83 -31.90 -19.50
CA LEU A 266 33.76 -32.68 -20.72
C LEU A 266 35.09 -33.42 -20.97
N GLY A 267 35.07 -34.74 -20.80
CA GLY A 267 36.23 -35.62 -20.98
C GLY A 267 35.95 -36.80 -21.92
N GLY A 268 34.92 -36.70 -22.76
CA GLY A 268 34.44 -37.80 -23.60
C GLY A 268 33.93 -38.95 -22.73
N SER A 269 34.50 -40.14 -22.86
CA SER A 269 34.17 -41.31 -22.02
C SER A 269 34.55 -41.13 -20.55
N ARG A 270 35.35 -40.12 -20.20
CA ARG A 270 35.74 -39.77 -18.82
C ARG A 270 35.19 -38.40 -18.40
N SER A 271 33.92 -38.15 -18.69
CA SER A 271 33.27 -36.89 -18.30
C SER A 271 32.85 -36.91 -16.82
N TYR A 272 32.83 -35.75 -16.18
CA TYR A 272 32.44 -35.57 -14.78
C TYR A 272 31.37 -34.49 -14.62
N ILE A 273 30.61 -34.56 -13.54
CA ILE A 273 29.60 -33.57 -13.15
C ILE A 273 29.87 -33.12 -11.72
N ASN A 274 29.75 -31.82 -11.46
CA ASN A 274 30.07 -31.24 -10.16
C ASN A 274 28.81 -30.95 -9.36
N ASP A 275 28.81 -31.37 -8.11
CA ASP A 275 27.83 -30.90 -7.13
C ASP A 275 28.46 -29.82 -6.25
N HIS A 276 27.83 -28.65 -6.23
CA HIS A 276 28.20 -27.53 -5.37
C HIS A 276 27.49 -27.58 -4.01
N ALA A 277 26.76 -28.67 -3.70
CA ALA A 277 26.26 -28.89 -2.36
C ALA A 277 27.39 -28.77 -1.33
N PRO A 278 27.21 -28.03 -0.23
CA PRO A 278 28.22 -27.93 0.82
C PRO A 278 28.52 -29.34 1.35
N SER A 279 29.76 -29.79 1.16
CA SER A 279 30.21 -31.09 1.65
C SER A 279 30.09 -31.12 3.17
N ILE A 280 29.22 -31.97 3.69
CA ILE A 280 29.18 -32.33 5.12
C ILE A 280 30.22 -33.45 5.32
N GLU A 281 31.49 -33.17 5.08
CA GLU A 281 32.55 -33.99 5.64
C GLU A 281 33.01 -33.29 6.94
N PRO A 282 33.05 -33.99 8.09
CA PRO A 282 33.44 -33.40 9.36
C PRO A 282 34.95 -33.20 9.33
N THR A 283 35.42 -32.11 8.73
CA THR A 283 36.78 -31.65 8.98
C THR A 283 36.75 -31.03 10.37
N SER A 284 37.25 -31.80 11.33
CA SER A 284 37.58 -31.30 12.66
C SER A 284 38.45 -30.05 12.53
N SER A 285 38.14 -29.08 13.39
CA SER A 285 38.95 -27.92 13.76
C SER A 285 38.77 -26.67 12.90
N ASP A 286 37.92 -25.79 13.43
CA ASP A 286 38.18 -24.38 13.68
C ASP A 286 39.07 -23.66 12.65
N LEU A 287 38.47 -22.73 11.90
CA LEU A 287 38.67 -21.28 12.09
C LEU A 287 38.12 -20.49 10.89
N SER A 288 37.50 -19.35 11.21
CA SER A 288 37.41 -18.14 10.40
C SER A 288 36.46 -18.11 9.19
N TRP A 289 35.28 -17.52 9.41
CA TRP A 289 34.30 -17.12 8.39
C TRP A 289 34.73 -15.94 7.50
N ASN A 290 36.03 -15.61 7.42
CA ASN A 290 36.53 -14.44 6.68
C ASN A 290 37.56 -14.77 5.59
N ALA A 291 37.55 -15.99 5.03
CA ALA A 291 38.24 -16.31 3.78
C ALA A 291 37.27 -16.29 2.58
N ALA A 292 36.40 -15.29 2.54
CA ALA A 292 35.65 -14.96 1.34
C ALA A 292 36.65 -14.44 0.28
N LEU A 293 36.52 -14.97 -0.94
CA LEU A 293 37.24 -14.57 -2.15
C LEU A 293 38.63 -15.23 -2.31
N SER A 294 38.66 -16.38 -3.02
CA SER A 294 39.86 -17.06 -3.56
C SER A 294 40.37 -18.34 -2.87
N ALA A 295 39.47 -19.22 -2.42
CA ALA A 295 39.80 -20.62 -2.23
C ALA A 295 38.81 -21.49 -3.01
N ASN A 296 39.33 -22.23 -3.98
CA ASN A 296 38.63 -23.25 -4.75
C ASN A 296 38.03 -24.28 -3.77
N VAL A 297 36.76 -24.08 -3.38
CA VAL A 297 35.95 -25.12 -2.74
C VAL A 297 35.85 -26.22 -3.80
N LYS A 298 36.71 -27.23 -3.68
CA LYS A 298 36.72 -28.40 -4.57
C LYS A 298 35.31 -28.98 -4.54
N SER A 299 34.56 -28.69 -5.59
CA SER A 299 33.20 -29.18 -5.73
C SER A 299 33.30 -30.70 -5.90
N ALA A 300 32.39 -31.45 -5.32
CA ALA A 300 32.47 -32.90 -5.39
C ALA A 300 32.28 -33.33 -6.86
N GLU A 301 33.34 -33.88 -7.47
CA GLU A 301 33.32 -34.35 -8.85
C GLU A 301 32.80 -35.79 -8.90
N PHE A 302 31.74 -36.01 -9.66
CA PHE A 302 31.12 -37.33 -9.83
C PHE A 302 31.34 -37.84 -11.27
N PRO A 303 31.84 -39.06 -11.45
CA PRO A 303 32.15 -39.59 -12.78
C PRO A 303 30.87 -40.01 -13.52
N LEU A 304 30.73 -39.61 -14.78
CA LEU A 304 29.70 -40.11 -15.72
C LEU A 304 30.13 -41.43 -16.38
N PHE A 305 30.95 -42.20 -15.70
CA PHE A 305 31.42 -43.50 -16.14
C PHE A 305 31.62 -44.39 -14.91
N LEU A 306 31.62 -45.70 -15.13
CA LEU A 306 31.88 -46.66 -14.08
C LEU A 306 33.39 -46.74 -13.83
N GLU A 307 33.83 -46.30 -12.66
CA GLU A 307 35.22 -46.42 -12.19
C GLU A 307 35.27 -47.42 -11.03
N GLY A 308 35.69 -48.66 -11.31
CA GLY A 308 35.83 -49.70 -10.28
C GLY A 308 34.52 -50.17 -9.65
N GLN A 309 34.51 -50.32 -8.32
CA GLN A 309 33.39 -50.87 -7.53
C GLN A 309 32.36 -49.80 -7.12
N ASP A 310 32.67 -48.51 -7.32
CA ASP A 310 31.87 -47.35 -6.86
C ASP A 310 30.73 -46.98 -7.83
N THR A 311 29.87 -47.96 -8.10
CA THR A 311 28.67 -47.83 -8.93
C THR A 311 27.71 -46.74 -8.46
N THR A 312 27.70 -46.44 -7.16
CA THR A 312 26.82 -45.45 -6.51
C THR A 312 27.16 -44.02 -6.93
N ARG A 313 28.46 -43.69 -7.05
CA ARG A 313 28.92 -42.35 -7.49
C ARG A 313 28.52 -42.07 -8.93
N ALA A 314 28.67 -43.07 -9.80
CA ALA A 314 28.26 -42.97 -11.20
C ALA A 314 26.74 -42.89 -11.35
N ALA A 315 25.98 -43.63 -10.54
CA ALA A 315 24.52 -43.53 -10.51
C ALA A 315 24.05 -42.12 -10.08
N TYR A 316 24.71 -41.53 -9.08
CA TYR A 316 24.44 -40.16 -8.66
C TYR A 316 24.79 -39.14 -9.74
N ALA A 317 25.92 -39.30 -10.44
CA ALA A 317 26.29 -38.45 -11.56
C ALA A 317 25.22 -38.43 -12.67
N VAL A 318 24.69 -39.60 -13.03
CA VAL A 318 23.62 -39.75 -14.03
C VAL A 318 22.32 -39.08 -13.55
N PHE A 319 22.02 -39.18 -12.25
CA PHE A 319 20.88 -38.49 -11.63
C PHE A 319 21.01 -36.97 -11.74
N LEU A 320 22.19 -36.41 -11.42
CA LEU A 320 22.46 -34.98 -11.54
C LEU A 320 22.33 -34.49 -12.98
N LEU A 321 22.87 -35.25 -13.95
CA LEU A 321 22.74 -34.93 -15.37
C LEU A 321 21.27 -34.92 -15.82
N ASN A 322 20.44 -35.83 -15.29
CA ASN A 322 19.01 -35.80 -15.53
C ASN A 322 18.35 -34.55 -14.94
N LYS A 323 18.82 -34.06 -13.79
CA LYS A 323 18.30 -32.83 -13.17
C LYS A 323 18.61 -31.58 -13.98
N ASP A 324 19.77 -31.51 -14.60
CA ASP A 324 20.08 -30.43 -15.55
C ASP A 324 19.17 -30.48 -16.80
N LEU A 325 18.89 -31.68 -17.32
CA LEU A 325 17.92 -31.85 -18.40
C LEU A 325 16.50 -31.42 -18.00
N GLU A 326 16.06 -31.76 -16.79
CA GLU A 326 14.79 -31.29 -16.22
C GLU A 326 14.76 -29.76 -16.12
N GLN A 327 15.86 -29.12 -15.72
CA GLN A 327 15.98 -27.67 -15.68
C GLN A 327 15.81 -27.05 -17.07
N LEU A 328 16.48 -27.60 -18.10
CA LEU A 328 16.38 -27.11 -19.47
C LEU A 328 14.95 -27.28 -20.03
N LEU A 329 14.30 -28.40 -19.75
CA LEU A 329 12.91 -28.63 -20.12
C LEU A 329 11.96 -27.63 -19.45
N ASN A 330 12.14 -27.38 -18.15
CA ASN A 330 11.36 -26.40 -17.40
C ASN A 330 11.59 -24.97 -17.92
N PHE A 331 12.81 -24.63 -18.37
CA PHE A 331 13.10 -23.33 -18.95
C PHE A 331 12.32 -23.08 -20.25
N ILE A 332 12.06 -24.13 -21.03
CA ILE A 332 11.24 -24.07 -22.26
C ILE A 332 9.73 -24.14 -21.95
N GLY A 333 9.34 -24.36 -20.69
CA GLY A 333 7.94 -24.47 -20.27
C GLY A 333 7.33 -25.85 -20.46
N VAL A 334 8.15 -26.87 -20.73
CA VAL A 334 7.72 -28.26 -20.88
C VAL A 334 7.97 -29.00 -19.58
N LYS A 335 6.92 -29.66 -19.06
CA LYS A 335 7.07 -30.53 -17.88
C LYS A 335 7.95 -31.72 -18.26
N SER A 336 9.11 -31.85 -17.62
CA SER A 336 10.00 -32.99 -17.80
C SER A 336 9.30 -34.31 -17.47
N LEU A 337 9.63 -35.40 -18.16
CA LEU A 337 9.26 -36.75 -17.72
C LEU A 337 10.08 -37.11 -16.47
N GLY A 338 9.60 -36.64 -15.31
CA GLY A 338 10.16 -36.82 -13.97
C GLY A 338 9.05 -36.81 -12.91
N PRO A 339 9.33 -37.19 -11.65
CA PRO A 339 8.53 -38.04 -10.76
C PRO A 339 7.23 -37.45 -10.17
N ARG A 340 6.51 -36.59 -10.90
CA ARG A 340 5.27 -35.95 -10.43
C ARG A 340 4.00 -36.42 -11.14
N HIS A 341 4.10 -37.39 -12.05
CA HIS A 341 2.91 -38.09 -12.54
C HIS A 341 2.74 -39.41 -11.78
N ASP A 342 1.66 -39.42 -10.99
CA ASP A 342 1.03 -40.52 -10.26
C ASP A 342 1.74 -40.97 -8.98
N LEU A 343 1.11 -40.61 -7.84
CA LEU A 343 1.47 -41.06 -6.49
C LEU A 343 1.55 -42.59 -6.35
N GLU A 344 0.86 -43.36 -7.20
CA GLU A 344 0.98 -44.83 -7.28
C GLU A 344 2.33 -45.28 -7.87
N GLN A 345 2.98 -44.46 -8.69
CA GLN A 345 4.28 -44.77 -9.29
C GLN A 345 5.44 -44.41 -8.34
N LEU A 346 5.27 -43.39 -7.49
CA LEU A 346 6.24 -43.01 -6.44
C LEU A 346 6.46 -44.13 -5.41
N LEU A 347 5.41 -44.86 -5.04
CA LEU A 347 5.53 -46.00 -4.11
C LEU A 347 6.31 -47.17 -4.73
N ASN A 348 6.17 -47.37 -6.04
CA ASN A 348 6.98 -48.33 -6.80
C ASN A 348 8.40 -47.82 -7.15
N PHE A 349 8.70 -46.53 -6.92
CA PHE A 349 9.97 -45.90 -7.29
C PHE A 349 10.95 -45.75 -6.12
N ILE A 350 10.45 -45.67 -4.88
CA ILE A 350 11.29 -45.79 -3.67
C ILE A 350 11.77 -47.25 -3.51
N GLY A 351 11.07 -48.21 -4.11
CA GLY A 351 11.48 -49.62 -4.20
C GLY A 351 12.12 -49.98 -5.55
N VAL A 352 13.46 -49.97 -5.62
CA VAL A 352 14.24 -50.91 -6.46
C VAL A 352 14.20 -50.73 -8.01
N LYS A 353 13.70 -49.62 -8.57
CA LYS A 353 13.92 -49.30 -10.00
C LYS A 353 14.63 -47.97 -10.17
N SER A 354 15.96 -48.03 -10.13
CA SER A 354 16.87 -46.91 -10.40
C SER A 354 16.34 -45.98 -11.50
N LEU A 355 16.40 -44.67 -11.25
CA LEU A 355 16.25 -43.60 -12.24
C LEU A 355 17.30 -43.83 -13.34
N GLY A 356 16.93 -44.69 -14.30
CA GLY A 356 17.89 -45.29 -15.20
C GLY A 356 18.33 -44.33 -16.30
N PRO A 357 19.47 -44.60 -16.95
CA PRO A 357 20.00 -43.81 -18.07
C PRO A 357 19.00 -43.60 -19.22
N ARG A 358 17.97 -44.47 -19.32
CA ARG A 358 16.87 -44.35 -20.28
C ARG A 358 16.11 -43.03 -20.18
N HIS A 359 15.93 -42.47 -18.97
CA HIS A 359 15.23 -41.20 -18.78
C HIS A 359 16.06 -40.02 -19.29
N VAL A 360 17.39 -40.10 -19.18
CA VAL A 360 18.31 -39.07 -19.68
C VAL A 360 18.19 -38.92 -21.20
N LEU A 361 18.19 -40.04 -21.93
CA LEU A 361 18.00 -40.02 -23.39
C LEU A 361 16.60 -39.59 -23.80
N ALA A 362 15.57 -40.01 -23.06
CA ALA A 362 14.20 -39.61 -23.33
C ALA A 362 14.01 -38.09 -23.14
N ASN A 363 14.55 -37.54 -22.04
CA ASN A 363 14.48 -36.11 -21.75
C ASN A 363 15.30 -35.28 -22.75
N LEU A 364 16.48 -35.75 -23.17
CA LEU A 364 17.26 -35.09 -24.22
C LEU A 364 16.52 -35.10 -25.57
N LYS A 365 15.91 -36.23 -25.93
CA LYS A 365 15.11 -36.34 -27.15
C LYS A 365 13.91 -35.39 -27.12
N GLU A 366 13.21 -35.33 -25.99
CA GLU A 366 12.07 -34.45 -25.79
C GLU A 366 12.48 -32.98 -25.82
N LEU A 367 13.62 -32.64 -25.21
CA LEU A 367 14.21 -31.30 -25.25
C LEU A 367 14.53 -30.86 -26.67
N MET A 368 15.18 -31.72 -27.47
CA MET A 368 15.44 -31.43 -28.88
C MET A 368 14.13 -31.29 -29.66
N ARG A 369 13.15 -32.18 -29.44
CA ARG A 369 11.85 -32.15 -30.14
C ARG A 369 11.08 -30.86 -29.87
N THR A 370 11.07 -30.39 -28.62
CA THR A 370 10.30 -29.20 -28.22
C THR A 370 10.92 -27.93 -28.77
N VAL A 371 12.25 -27.79 -28.69
CA VAL A 371 12.96 -26.64 -29.28
C VAL A 371 12.86 -26.63 -30.80
N LEU A 372 12.84 -27.80 -31.44
CA LEU A 372 12.72 -27.91 -32.90
C LEU A 372 11.28 -27.75 -33.41
N SER A 373 10.29 -27.65 -32.52
CA SER A 373 8.91 -27.39 -32.89
C SER A 373 8.70 -25.96 -33.40
N SER A 374 7.67 -25.73 -34.19
CA SER A 374 7.29 -24.39 -34.65
C SER A 374 6.84 -23.48 -33.50
N GLU A 375 6.33 -24.05 -32.42
CA GLU A 375 5.80 -23.33 -31.25
C GLU A 375 6.90 -22.58 -30.48
N PHE A 376 8.15 -23.06 -30.52
CA PHE A 376 9.28 -22.45 -29.81
C PHE A 376 9.66 -21.05 -30.34
N ILE A 377 9.39 -20.77 -31.62
CA ILE A 377 9.69 -19.47 -32.23
C ILE A 377 8.74 -18.38 -31.69
N ASP A 378 7.51 -18.76 -31.35
CA ASP A 378 6.45 -17.82 -30.96
C ASP A 378 6.35 -17.61 -29.43
N THR A 379 7.12 -18.38 -28.64
CA THR A 379 7.35 -18.20 -27.19
C THR A 379 8.53 -17.29 -26.87
#